data_AF-A0A7W1TWK6-F1
#
_entry.id   AF-A0A7W1TWK6-F1
#
_cell.length_a   1.000
_cell.length_b   1.000
_cell.length_c   1.000
_cell.angle_alpha   90.00
_cell.angle_beta   90.00
_cell.angle_gamma   90.00
#
_symmetry.space_group_name_H-M   'P 1'
#
loop_
_entity.id
_entity.type
_entity.pdbx_description
1 polymer ?
#
loop_
_entity_poly.entity_id
_entity_poly.type
_entity_poly.pdbx_seq_one_letter_code
_entity_poly.pdbx_strand_id
1 'polypeptide(L)'
;MDEVFCNQCGHANPDNANFCSSCGAPLDVRGQDHTITLAPVDPETGPPSEEVSIGVDELPEGSGMLVVKRGPGAGSRYVLDRSPVSAGRHPQSDIFLDDVTVSRRHAEFVAQAGDYVLRDAGSLNGTYLNRERIEESVLANGDEVQIGRFKLVFLDTSTAGNA
;
A
#
# COMPACT_ATOMS: atom_id res chain seq x y z
N MET A 1 10.05 -12.62 -38.19
CA MET A 1 9.29 -11.65 -37.40
C MET A 1 10.21 -11.30 -36.27
N ASP A 2 10.81 -10.13 -36.34
CA ASP A 2 11.71 -9.67 -35.29
C ASP A 2 10.83 -9.29 -34.08
N GLU A 3 11.21 -9.78 -32.91
CA GLU A 3 10.47 -9.59 -31.66
C GLU A 3 11.37 -8.87 -30.66
N VAL A 4 10.81 -7.91 -29.94
CA VAL A 4 11.51 -7.15 -28.91
C VAL A 4 10.96 -7.53 -27.55
N PHE A 5 11.86 -7.90 -26.65
CA PHE A 5 11.50 -8.28 -25.29
C PHE A 5 11.50 -7.06 -24.38
N CYS A 6 10.43 -6.91 -23.60
CA CYS A 6 10.35 -5.88 -22.58
C CYS A 6 11.37 -6.16 -21.47
N ASN A 7 12.27 -5.20 -21.21
CA ASN A 7 13.24 -5.28 -20.11
C ASN A 7 12.61 -5.22 -18.71
N GLN A 8 11.34 -4.82 -18.62
CA GLN A 8 10.63 -4.62 -17.35
C GLN A 8 9.82 -5.86 -16.93
N CYS A 9 9.07 -6.47 -17.86
CA CYS A 9 8.22 -7.64 -17.56
C CYS A 9 8.58 -8.91 -18.34
N GLY A 10 9.54 -8.85 -19.27
CA GLY A 10 9.97 -10.00 -20.08
C GLY A 10 9.00 -10.41 -21.20
N HIS A 11 7.88 -9.69 -21.37
CA HIS A 11 6.91 -10.00 -22.43
C HIS A 11 7.50 -9.73 -23.82
N ALA A 12 7.24 -10.65 -24.76
CA ALA A 12 7.59 -10.48 -26.16
C ALA A 12 6.59 -9.55 -26.84
N ASN A 13 7.08 -8.56 -27.57
CA ASN A 13 6.27 -7.61 -28.31
C ASN A 13 6.75 -7.58 -29.77
N PRO A 14 5.88 -7.21 -30.73
CA PRO A 14 6.31 -7.04 -32.11
C PRO A 14 7.36 -5.92 -32.19
N ASP A 15 8.30 -6.03 -33.14
CA ASP A 15 9.38 -5.07 -33.40
C ASP A 15 8.94 -3.62 -33.62
N ASN A 16 7.70 -3.40 -34.07
CA ASN A 16 7.12 -2.08 -34.28
C ASN A 16 6.39 -1.50 -33.05
N ALA A 17 6.39 -2.20 -31.91
CA ALA A 17 5.72 -1.73 -30.71
C ALA A 17 6.58 -0.68 -29.99
N ASN A 18 6.00 0.51 -29.77
CA ASN A 18 6.62 1.56 -28.95
C ASN A 18 6.48 1.29 -27.44
N PHE A 19 5.45 0.54 -27.04
CA PHE A 19 5.12 0.24 -25.64
C PHE A 19 4.75 -1.23 -25.48
N CYS A 20 5.04 -1.79 -24.31
CA CYS A 20 4.72 -3.16 -23.99
C CYS A 20 3.20 -3.35 -23.82
N SER A 21 2.62 -4.30 -24.55
CA SER A 21 1.19 -4.63 -24.50
C SER A 21 0.74 -5.24 -23.15
N SER A 22 1.69 -5.77 -22.37
CA SER A 22 1.41 -6.43 -21.10
C SER A 22 1.58 -5.51 -19.88
N CYS A 23 2.58 -4.62 -19.87
CA CYS A 23 2.88 -3.76 -18.71
C CYS A 23 2.88 -2.25 -18.99
N GLY A 24 2.81 -1.82 -20.26
CA GLY A 24 2.81 -0.41 -20.66
C GLY A 24 4.18 0.28 -20.66
N ALA A 25 5.26 -0.40 -20.26
CA ALA A 25 6.61 0.17 -20.29
C ALA A 25 7.07 0.46 -21.73
N PRO A 26 7.80 1.56 -21.99
CA PRO A 26 8.36 1.85 -23.31
C PRO A 26 9.38 0.78 -23.72
N LEU A 27 9.36 0.39 -24.99
CA LEU A 27 10.30 -0.59 -25.55
C LEU A 27 11.44 0.14 -26.25
N ASP A 28 12.67 -0.30 -26.01
CA ASP A 28 13.87 0.27 -26.62
C ASP A 28 14.02 -0.26 -28.05
N VAL A 29 13.27 0.33 -28.99
CA VAL A 29 13.36 -0.03 -30.41
C VAL A 29 14.55 0.69 -31.01
N ARG A 30 15.61 -0.05 -31.31
CA ARG A 30 16.83 0.47 -31.96
C ARG A 30 16.50 1.11 -33.30
N GLY A 31 16.49 2.44 -33.36
CA GLY A 31 16.49 3.18 -34.63
C GLY A 31 15.62 4.42 -34.75
N GLN A 32 15.08 4.98 -33.65
CA GLN A 32 14.39 6.27 -33.72
C GLN A 32 15.07 7.30 -32.82
N ASP A 33 15.66 8.32 -33.45
CA ASP A 33 16.09 9.58 -32.81
C ASP A 33 14.87 10.26 -32.21
N HIS A 34 14.45 9.83 -31.02
CA HIS A 34 13.48 10.58 -30.25
C HIS A 34 14.21 11.72 -29.55
N THR A 35 13.89 12.95 -29.95
CA THR A 35 14.18 14.14 -29.15
C THR A 35 13.63 13.89 -27.75
N ILE A 36 14.53 13.74 -26.79
CA ILE A 36 14.18 13.66 -25.38
C ILE A 36 13.69 15.06 -25.01
N THR A 37 12.38 15.26 -24.98
CA THR A 37 11.81 16.47 -24.40
C THR A 37 12.07 16.40 -22.90
N LEU A 38 13.16 17.00 -22.45
CA LEU A 38 13.36 17.31 -21.05
C LEU A 38 12.23 18.27 -20.67
N ALA A 39 11.21 17.77 -19.98
CA ALA A 39 10.27 18.65 -19.32
C ALA A 39 11.09 19.60 -18.45
N PRO A 40 10.88 20.93 -18.54
CA PRO A 40 11.53 21.85 -17.62
C PRO A 40 11.18 21.40 -16.20
N VAL A 41 12.23 21.09 -15.44
CA VAL A 41 12.14 20.95 -13.99
C VAL A 41 11.82 22.34 -13.48
N ASP A 42 10.54 22.57 -13.18
CA ASP A 42 10.14 23.57 -12.21
C ASP A 42 10.72 23.14 -10.85
N PRO A 43 11.58 23.95 -10.21
CA PRO A 43 12.18 23.55 -8.94
C PRO A 43 11.20 23.62 -7.74
N GLU A 44 9.89 23.76 -7.93
CA GLU A 44 8.97 24.15 -6.85
C GLU A 44 7.62 23.41 -6.75
N THR A 45 7.43 22.17 -7.23
CA THR A 45 6.31 21.34 -6.71
C THR A 45 6.42 19.85 -7.04
N GLY A 46 7.12 19.12 -6.20
CA GLY A 46 6.71 17.77 -5.82
C GLY A 46 7.03 17.66 -4.35
N PRO A 47 6.07 17.42 -3.44
CA PRO A 47 6.47 17.16 -2.07
C PRO A 47 7.47 15.99 -2.11
N PRO A 48 8.47 16.00 -1.21
CA PRO A 48 9.28 14.83 -1.00
C PRO A 48 8.34 13.64 -0.76
N SER A 49 8.84 12.42 -0.90
CA SER A 49 8.29 11.28 -0.19
C SER A 49 8.19 11.66 1.29
N GLU A 50 7.08 12.29 1.67
CA GLU A 50 6.70 12.48 3.04
C GLU A 50 6.23 11.09 3.45
N GLU A 51 7.18 10.29 3.94
CA GLU A 51 6.91 9.59 5.17
C GLU A 51 6.30 10.65 6.10
N VAL A 52 4.97 10.73 6.10
CA VAL A 52 4.26 11.58 7.07
C VAL A 52 4.49 10.88 8.40
N SER A 53 5.64 11.17 9.01
CA SER A 53 5.93 10.84 10.39
C SER A 53 5.09 11.80 11.22
N ILE A 54 3.81 11.47 11.33
CA ILE A 54 2.89 12.16 12.23
C ILE A 54 3.45 11.90 13.63
N GLY A 55 3.90 12.97 14.27
CA GLY A 55 4.20 12.93 15.70
C GLY A 55 2.95 12.44 16.42
N VAL A 56 3.10 11.50 17.34
CA VAL A 56 1.96 10.91 18.08
C VAL A 56 1.14 12.01 18.81
N ASP A 57 1.72 13.20 18.99
CA ASP A 57 1.14 14.38 19.62
C ASP A 57 0.04 15.14 18.83
N GLU A 58 -0.19 14.87 17.53
CA GLU A 58 -1.19 15.60 16.72
C GLU A 58 -2.42 14.77 16.31
N LEU A 59 -2.60 13.59 16.89
CA LEU A 59 -3.75 12.74 16.60
C LEU A 59 -4.98 13.23 17.37
N PRO A 60 -6.11 13.55 16.69
CA PRO A 60 -7.35 13.85 17.38
C PRO A 60 -7.76 12.63 18.23
N GLU A 61 -8.20 12.90 19.46
CA GLU A 61 -8.60 11.86 20.42
C GLU A 61 -9.62 10.90 19.79
N GLY A 62 -9.33 9.60 19.83
CA GLY A 62 -10.14 8.56 19.16
C GLY A 62 -9.69 8.23 17.74
N SER A 63 -8.48 8.64 17.34
CA SER A 63 -7.86 8.19 16.09
C SER A 63 -7.09 6.88 16.30
N GLY A 64 -7.32 5.93 15.41
CA GLY A 64 -6.57 4.68 15.28
C GLY A 64 -5.31 4.85 14.41
N MET A 65 -4.29 4.06 14.68
CA MET A 65 -3.02 4.03 13.95
C MET A 65 -2.53 2.59 13.78
N LEU A 66 -1.95 2.28 12.64
CA LEU A 66 -1.27 1.02 12.36
C LEU A 66 0.23 1.22 12.31
N VAL A 67 0.98 0.39 13.02
CA VAL A 67 2.45 0.42 13.04
C VAL A 67 2.99 -0.86 12.44
N VAL A 68 3.84 -0.76 11.42
CA VAL A 68 4.48 -1.93 10.79
C VAL A 68 5.55 -2.48 11.73
N LYS A 69 5.28 -3.64 12.34
CA LYS A 69 6.21 -4.36 13.22
C LYS A 69 7.17 -5.25 12.44
N ARG A 70 6.72 -5.82 11.32
CA ARG A 70 7.52 -6.68 10.46
C ARG A 70 7.10 -6.53 9.00
N GLY A 71 8.08 -6.47 8.10
CA GLY A 71 7.90 -6.33 6.66
C GLY A 71 8.85 -5.27 6.09
N PRO A 72 8.87 -5.08 4.77
CA PRO A 72 9.37 -3.84 4.17
C PRO A 72 8.73 -2.62 4.87
N GLY A 73 9.50 -1.58 5.18
CA GLY A 73 8.95 -0.43 5.92
C GLY A 73 8.63 -0.69 7.39
N ALA A 74 9.34 -1.62 8.05
CA ALA A 74 9.22 -1.78 9.50
C ALA A 74 9.52 -0.46 10.23
N GLY A 75 8.62 -0.05 11.13
CA GLY A 75 8.65 1.25 11.80
C GLY A 75 7.69 2.29 11.19
N SER A 76 7.23 2.11 9.95
CA SER A 76 6.25 2.99 9.33
C SER A 76 4.92 2.98 10.09
N ARG A 77 4.25 4.13 10.08
CA ARG A 77 3.01 4.38 10.80
C ARG A 77 1.96 4.90 9.84
N TYR A 78 0.75 4.38 9.92
CA TYR A 78 -0.38 4.78 9.11
C TYR A 78 -1.52 5.19 10.02
N VAL A 79 -1.97 6.44 9.92
CA VAL A 79 -3.09 6.93 10.70
C VAL A 79 -4.39 6.62 9.97
N LEU A 80 -5.41 6.20 10.73
CA LEU A 80 -6.74 5.90 10.22
C LEU A 80 -7.63 7.15 10.38
N ASP A 81 -7.30 8.18 9.61
CA ASP A 81 -7.97 9.50 9.59
C ASP A 81 -9.26 9.54 8.73
N ARG A 82 -9.47 8.51 7.91
CA ARG A 82 -10.60 8.35 7.00
C ARG A 82 -11.19 6.94 7.12
N SER A 83 -12.41 6.75 6.63
CA SER A 83 -13.09 5.45 6.63
C SER A 83 -13.87 5.27 5.32
N PRO A 84 -13.64 4.18 4.56
CA PRO A 84 -12.68 3.10 4.81
C PRO A 84 -11.23 3.48 4.45
N VAL A 85 -10.25 2.89 5.14
CA VAL A 85 -8.83 2.88 4.76
C VAL A 85 -8.51 1.55 4.09
N SER A 86 -8.02 1.59 2.85
CA SER A 86 -7.68 0.39 2.09
C SER A 86 -6.22 -0.03 2.28
N ALA A 87 -5.97 -1.33 2.43
CA ALA A 87 -4.64 -1.91 2.49
C ALA A 87 -4.43 -2.97 1.39
N GLY A 88 -3.29 -2.88 0.71
CA GLY A 88 -2.98 -3.82 -0.36
C GLY A 88 -1.75 -3.43 -1.18
N ARG A 89 -1.43 -4.27 -2.18
CA ARG A 89 -0.33 -4.02 -3.13
C ARG A 89 -0.72 -3.09 -4.27
N HIS A 90 -1.94 -2.55 -4.31
CA HIS A 90 -2.29 -1.59 -5.36
C HIS A 90 -1.67 -0.23 -5.02
N PRO A 91 -1.03 0.49 -5.98
CA PRO A 91 -0.48 1.83 -5.71
C PRO A 91 -1.52 2.88 -5.28
N GLN A 92 -2.80 2.61 -5.52
CA GLN A 92 -3.91 3.46 -5.05
C GLN A 92 -4.49 3.03 -3.69
N SER A 93 -3.90 2.01 -3.04
CA SER A 93 -4.26 1.65 -1.68
C SER A 93 -3.70 2.69 -0.71
N ASP A 94 -4.47 3.04 0.31
CA ASP A 94 -4.08 4.04 1.31
C ASP A 94 -2.87 3.56 2.12
N ILE A 95 -2.87 2.27 2.43
CA ILE A 95 -1.74 1.54 3.00
C ILE A 95 -1.18 0.65 1.89
N PHE A 96 -0.16 1.18 1.22
CA PHE A 96 0.54 0.46 0.17
C PHE A 96 1.52 -0.56 0.77
N LEU A 97 1.25 -1.84 0.54
CA LEU A 97 2.04 -2.97 1.01
C LEU A 97 2.63 -3.70 -0.20
N ASP A 98 3.85 -3.32 -0.59
CA ASP A 98 4.51 -3.90 -1.76
C ASP A 98 5.05 -5.30 -1.48
N ASP A 99 4.17 -6.29 -1.60
CA ASP A 99 4.58 -7.68 -1.59
C ASP A 99 3.69 -8.62 -2.41
N VAL A 100 4.30 -9.59 -3.06
CA VAL A 100 3.60 -10.61 -3.86
C VAL A 100 2.58 -11.42 -3.06
N THR A 101 2.78 -11.60 -1.74
CA THR A 101 1.81 -12.30 -0.87
C THR A 101 0.61 -11.41 -0.49
N VAL A 102 0.61 -10.15 -0.91
CA VAL A 102 -0.47 -9.20 -0.67
C VAL A 102 -1.27 -8.97 -1.96
N SER A 103 -2.58 -9.25 -1.90
CA SER A 103 -3.53 -8.89 -2.96
C SER A 103 -3.55 -7.39 -3.24
N ARG A 104 -3.91 -7.00 -4.48
CA ARG A 104 -4.06 -5.58 -4.87
C ARG A 104 -5.03 -4.84 -3.94
N ARG A 105 -6.20 -5.43 -3.70
CA ARG A 105 -7.12 -5.06 -2.63
C ARG A 105 -7.10 -6.22 -1.64
N HIS A 106 -6.58 -6.02 -0.44
CA HIS A 106 -6.37 -7.10 0.51
C HIS A 106 -7.32 -6.99 1.69
N ALA A 107 -7.29 -5.85 2.38
CA ALA A 107 -8.12 -5.59 3.54
C ALA A 107 -8.55 -4.12 3.56
N GLU A 108 -9.61 -3.86 4.31
CA GLU A 108 -10.15 -2.52 4.54
C GLU A 108 -10.37 -2.33 6.04
N PHE A 109 -9.96 -1.18 6.56
CA PHE A 109 -10.21 -0.76 7.93
C PHE A 109 -11.37 0.23 7.92
N VAL A 110 -12.43 -0.05 8.67
CA VAL A 110 -13.66 0.73 8.68
C VAL A 110 -13.93 1.22 10.09
N ALA A 111 -13.96 2.54 10.29
CA ALA A 111 -14.45 3.12 11.53
C ALA A 111 -15.98 3.00 11.59
N GLN A 112 -16.51 2.34 12.63
CA GLN A 112 -17.94 2.14 12.87
C GLN A 112 -18.26 2.37 14.35
N ALA A 113 -19.17 3.29 14.65
CA ALA A 113 -19.68 3.54 15.99
C ALA A 113 -18.61 3.82 17.09
N GLY A 114 -17.42 4.29 16.69
CA GLY A 114 -16.29 4.54 17.59
C GLY A 114 -15.27 3.40 17.65
N ASP A 115 -15.60 2.24 17.09
CA ASP A 115 -14.69 1.10 16.95
C ASP A 115 -14.07 1.05 15.53
N TYR A 116 -12.95 0.34 15.41
CA TYR A 116 -12.35 0.03 14.12
C TYR A 116 -12.61 -1.43 13.76
N VAL A 117 -13.14 -1.67 12.56
CA VAL A 117 -13.42 -3.01 12.04
C VAL A 117 -12.46 -3.32 10.90
N LEU A 118 -11.75 -4.44 11.00
CA LEU A 118 -10.94 -5.00 9.94
C LEU A 118 -11.77 -5.94 9.08
N ARG A 119 -11.77 -5.72 7.76
CA ARG A 119 -12.46 -6.56 6.77
C ARG A 119 -11.49 -7.09 5.73
N ASP A 120 -11.57 -8.37 5.41
CA ASP A 120 -10.88 -8.95 4.27
C ASP A 120 -11.64 -8.60 2.97
N ALA A 121 -10.92 -8.09 1.97
CA ALA A 121 -11.49 -7.65 0.69
C ALA A 121 -11.45 -8.73 -0.40
N GLY A 122 -11.45 -10.01 -0.02
CA GLY A 122 -11.29 -11.15 -0.93
C GLY A 122 -9.82 -11.43 -1.25
N SER A 123 -8.97 -11.38 -0.23
CA SER A 123 -7.55 -11.62 -0.40
C SER A 123 -7.25 -13.10 -0.73
N LEU A 124 -6.18 -13.35 -1.48
CA LEU A 124 -5.81 -14.71 -1.86
C LEU A 124 -5.27 -15.52 -0.67
N ASN A 125 -4.49 -14.88 0.20
CA ASN A 125 -3.81 -15.52 1.32
C ASN A 125 -4.57 -15.39 2.66
N GLY A 126 -5.64 -14.60 2.69
CA GLY A 126 -6.40 -14.28 3.89
C GLY A 126 -5.77 -13.16 4.71
N THR A 127 -6.64 -12.47 5.45
CA THR A 127 -6.26 -11.54 6.52
C THR A 127 -6.31 -12.26 7.87
N TYR A 128 -5.33 -12.00 8.74
CA TYR A 128 -5.27 -12.61 10.06
C TYR A 128 -5.22 -11.54 11.16
N LEU A 129 -5.97 -11.78 12.23
CA LEU A 129 -5.94 -10.98 13.46
C LEU A 129 -5.47 -11.89 14.59
N ASN A 130 -4.40 -11.51 15.29
CA ASN A 130 -3.83 -12.31 16.39
C ASN A 130 -3.57 -13.79 16.03
N ARG A 131 -3.13 -14.03 14.77
CA ARG A 131 -2.89 -15.36 14.15
C ARG A 131 -4.13 -16.18 13.79
N GLU A 132 -5.32 -15.64 13.98
CA GLU A 132 -6.57 -16.24 13.53
C GLU A 132 -7.00 -15.63 12.20
N ARG A 133 -7.44 -16.45 11.24
CA ARG A 133 -7.93 -15.96 9.95
C ARG A 133 -9.33 -15.40 10.12
N ILE A 134 -9.57 -14.18 9.64
CA ILE A 134 -10.84 -13.47 9.76
C ILE A 134 -11.37 -13.04 8.39
N GLU A 135 -12.69 -12.92 8.29
CA GLU A 135 -13.35 -12.20 7.19
C GLU A 135 -13.73 -10.78 7.62
N GLU A 136 -14.21 -10.64 8.85
CA GLU A 136 -14.49 -9.38 9.52
C GLU A 136 -14.24 -9.53 11.02
N SER A 137 -13.60 -8.55 11.66
CA SER A 137 -13.42 -8.54 13.11
C SER A 137 -13.22 -7.11 13.64
N VAL A 138 -13.67 -6.86 14.87
CA VAL A 138 -13.40 -5.59 15.58
C VAL A 138 -11.96 -5.60 16.08
N LEU A 139 -11.24 -4.51 15.85
CA LEU A 139 -9.88 -4.30 16.32
C LEU A 139 -9.89 -3.71 17.73
N ALA A 140 -9.08 -4.30 18.59
CA ALA A 140 -8.74 -3.77 19.90
C ALA A 140 -7.33 -3.20 19.91
N ASN A 141 -7.10 -2.20 20.77
CA ASN A 141 -5.78 -1.61 20.96
C ASN A 141 -4.72 -2.69 21.28
N GLY A 142 -3.62 -2.70 20.53
CA GLY A 142 -2.53 -3.65 20.64
C GLY A 142 -2.65 -4.89 19.76
N ASP A 143 -3.75 -5.06 19.02
CA ASP A 143 -3.95 -6.22 18.15
C ASP A 143 -2.92 -6.32 17.02
N GLU A 144 -2.46 -7.54 16.74
CA GLU A 144 -1.54 -7.82 15.64
C GLU A 144 -2.33 -8.24 14.39
N VAL A 145 -2.34 -7.36 13.38
CA VAL A 145 -2.91 -7.62 12.06
C VAL A 145 -1.81 -8.16 11.14
N GLN A 146 -2.06 -9.29 10.49
CA GLN A 146 -1.15 -9.87 9.53
C GLN A 146 -1.78 -9.90 8.14
N ILE A 147 -1.07 -9.29 7.18
CA ILE A 147 -1.46 -9.18 5.77
C ILE A 147 -0.27 -9.67 4.94
N GLY A 148 -0.41 -10.85 4.33
CA GLY A 148 0.72 -11.51 3.67
C GLY A 148 1.90 -11.72 4.63
N ARG A 149 3.08 -11.22 4.27
CA ARG A 149 4.28 -11.23 5.14
C ARG A 149 4.35 -10.08 6.15
N PHE A 150 3.46 -9.09 6.05
CA PHE A 150 3.47 -7.92 6.92
C PHE A 150 2.79 -8.23 8.25
N LYS A 151 3.35 -7.70 9.34
CA LYS A 151 2.70 -7.65 10.65
C LYS A 151 2.57 -6.21 11.06
N LEU A 152 1.35 -5.76 11.25
CA LEU A 152 0.99 -4.44 11.73
C LEU A 152 0.42 -4.57 13.13
N VAL A 153 0.63 -3.57 13.97
CA VAL A 153 -0.01 -3.47 15.28
C VAL A 153 -0.98 -2.31 15.22
N PHE A 154 -2.23 -2.57 15.57
CA PHE A 154 -3.23 -1.52 15.73
C PHE A 154 -3.07 -0.86 17.08
N LEU A 155 -3.05 0.47 17.10
CA LEU A 155 -3.01 1.29 18.28
C LEU A 155 -4.16 2.28 18.21
N ASP A 156 -4.84 2.48 19.33
CA ASP A 156 -5.90 3.48 19.47
C ASP A 156 -5.45 4.53 20.49
N THR A 157 -5.72 5.80 20.18
CA THR A 157 -5.52 6.94 21.10
C THR A 157 -6.69 7.13 22.06
N SER A 158 -7.79 6.39 21.88
CA SER A 158 -8.84 6.27 22.88
C SER A 158 -8.19 5.73 24.15
N THR A 159 -8.24 6.56 25.19
CA THR A 159 -7.58 6.30 26.45
C THR A 159 -8.28 5.13 27.15
N ALA A 160 -7.90 3.90 26.82
CA ALA A 160 -8.33 2.70 27.53
C ALA A 160 -7.22 2.22 28.46
N GLY A 161 -7.22 2.75 29.70
CA GLY A 161 -6.56 2.09 30.83
C GLY A 161 -5.73 2.97 31.77
N ASN A 162 -6.37 3.85 32.53
CA ASN A 162 -5.94 4.10 33.90
C ASN A 162 -7.13 3.78 34.82
N ALA A 163 -7.13 2.55 35.33
CA ALA A 163 -8.00 2.09 36.40
C ALA A 163 -7.14 1.82 37.64
#